data_AF-A0A0F9W2L7-F1
#
_entry.id   AF-A0A0F9W2L7-F1
#
_cell.length_a   1.000
_cell.length_b   1.000
_cell.length_c   1.000
_cell.angle_alpha   90.00
_cell.angle_beta   90.00
_cell.angle_gamma   90.00
#
_symmetry.space_group_name_H-M   'P 1'
#
loop_
_entity.id
_entity.type
_entity.pdbx_description
1 polymer ?
#
loop_
_entity_poly.entity_id
_entity_poly.type
_entity_poly.pdbx_seq_one_letter_code
_entity_poly.pdbx_strand_id
1 'polypeptide(L)'
;MRMTIKLLLCAAVLAGGVARADSLSEQQRAKRKLLAYRAARADAIRKLAERIKGLMITSETTVADFVTESDQINTALSAFLTGVREKGKPRYNDDGTCELTMEVTLKTIIVNLKTIHNRYYKGNTIKAKDFEQMTVTNKVQVLEETGMGAEPEPFDEGAMVPVTSGNLAVASHLAGRAKAYWNAHVTGRGRLMAVRAARVEGMRRLAERIGGVFIDSETTVQDFVADSDFINLATGTFLRGVRETGIKYHMDELIVEVRMEVTLVDVLTSIKSWMKSTQKGGQLKIKRLEQVIVTTKKRVIAETGMGIPPERYLKDVPTETIVLMKLATNSPAWVSTSKRVVGQGALDMDAAIAQAKLMAYRAAELDARRRLAEETMGLMITSSTSVADFVTAHDEIRTAMLTFQQGAHVVNGSQRLMDDGTAEVTVEIDLEPLWETILIYQRKYRVTIR
;
A
#
# COMPACT_ATOMS: atom_id res chain seq x y z
N MET A 1 -0.78 -54.58 -40.26
CA MET A 1 -1.73 -53.89 -41.16
C MET A 1 -2.39 -52.76 -40.37
N ARG A 2 -2.43 -51.56 -40.96
CA ARG A 2 -2.79 -50.26 -40.37
C ARG A 2 -4.10 -50.25 -39.54
N MET A 3 -4.15 -49.51 -38.42
CA MET A 3 -5.00 -48.30 -38.25
C MET A 3 -5.05 -47.77 -36.79
N THR A 4 -5.01 -46.44 -36.70
CA THR A 4 -5.64 -45.55 -35.70
C THR A 4 -5.25 -45.62 -34.21
N ILE A 5 -4.29 -44.77 -33.80
CA ILE A 5 -4.38 -44.00 -32.55
C ILE A 5 -3.92 -42.56 -32.85
N LYS A 6 -4.85 -41.71 -33.28
CA LYS A 6 -4.74 -40.25 -33.31
C LYS A 6 -5.98 -39.69 -32.63
N LEU A 7 -6.00 -39.53 -31.30
CA LEU A 7 -6.84 -38.54 -30.60
C LEU A 7 -6.61 -38.55 -29.07
N LEU A 8 -5.49 -38.01 -28.57
CA LEU A 8 -5.42 -37.64 -27.13
C LEU A 8 -4.20 -36.75 -26.84
N LEU A 9 -4.16 -35.57 -27.45
CA LEU A 9 -3.18 -34.55 -27.05
C LEU A 9 -3.74 -33.13 -27.30
N CYS A 10 -4.89 -32.81 -26.71
CA CYS A 10 -5.39 -31.43 -26.64
C CYS A 10 -6.10 -31.05 -25.33
N ALA A 11 -6.15 -31.92 -24.31
CA ALA A 11 -6.82 -31.60 -23.05
C ALA A 11 -5.90 -31.08 -21.92
N ALA A 12 -4.58 -31.13 -22.08
CA ALA A 12 -3.65 -30.83 -20.98
C ALA A 12 -3.18 -29.37 -20.90
N VAL A 13 -3.50 -28.50 -21.86
CA VAL A 13 -3.04 -27.10 -21.87
C VAL A 13 -4.10 -26.13 -21.31
N LEU A 14 -5.36 -26.55 -21.15
CA LEU A 14 -6.43 -25.71 -20.59
C LEU A 14 -6.54 -25.77 -19.06
N ALA A 15 -5.99 -26.80 -18.41
CA ALA A 15 -6.10 -26.96 -16.95
C ALA A 15 -5.17 -26.03 -16.14
N GLY A 16 -4.13 -25.45 -16.77
CA GLY A 16 -3.19 -24.56 -16.08
C GLY A 16 -3.69 -23.12 -15.87
N GLY A 17 -4.71 -22.69 -16.63
CA GLY A 17 -5.26 -21.33 -16.56
C GLY A 17 -6.30 -21.15 -15.45
N VAL A 18 -7.16 -22.14 -15.24
CA VAL A 18 -8.30 -22.06 -14.31
C VAL A 18 -7.83 -22.10 -12.84
N ALA A 19 -6.88 -22.99 -12.51
CA ALA A 19 -6.32 -23.09 -11.16
C ALA A 19 -5.57 -21.83 -10.71
N ARG A 20 -5.03 -21.05 -11.65
CA ARG A 20 -4.31 -19.79 -11.37
C ARG A 20 -5.27 -18.60 -11.15
N ALA A 21 -6.42 -18.59 -11.83
CA ALA A 21 -7.46 -17.58 -11.62
C ALA A 21 -8.19 -17.76 -10.29
N ASP A 22 -8.50 -19.00 -9.90
CA ASP A 22 -9.15 -19.30 -8.61
C ASP A 22 -8.26 -18.96 -7.42
N SER A 23 -6.95 -19.28 -7.50
CA SER A 23 -6.00 -18.94 -6.42
C SER A 23 -5.77 -17.43 -6.27
N LEU A 24 -5.80 -16.66 -7.36
CA LEU A 24 -5.73 -15.18 -7.32
C LEU A 24 -7.01 -14.57 -6.73
N SER A 25 -8.18 -15.09 -7.10
CA SER A 25 -9.49 -14.68 -6.54
C SER A 25 -9.60 -14.96 -5.04
N GLU A 26 -9.11 -16.12 -4.58
CA GLU A 26 -9.08 -16.48 -3.16
C GLU A 26 -8.08 -15.62 -2.37
N GLN A 27 -6.90 -15.32 -2.92
CA GLN A 27 -5.96 -14.37 -2.31
C GLN A 27 -6.55 -12.96 -2.18
N GLN A 28 -7.27 -12.50 -3.21
CA GLN A 28 -7.97 -11.21 -3.17
C GLN A 28 -9.13 -11.22 -2.17
N ARG A 29 -9.87 -12.32 -2.04
CA ARG A 29 -10.94 -12.48 -1.04
C ARG A 29 -10.37 -12.51 0.38
N ALA A 30 -9.25 -13.21 0.59
CA ALA A 30 -8.53 -13.20 1.86
C ALA A 30 -7.97 -11.82 2.22
N LYS A 31 -7.40 -11.08 1.24
CA LYS A 31 -6.93 -9.69 1.42
C LYS A 31 -8.08 -8.76 1.82
N ARG A 32 -9.24 -8.87 1.16
CA ARG A 32 -10.43 -8.05 1.46
C ARG A 32 -10.99 -8.32 2.85
N LYS A 33 -11.13 -9.60 3.22
CA LYS A 33 -11.52 -9.99 4.59
C LYS A 33 -10.55 -9.44 5.64
N LEU A 34 -9.25 -9.51 5.35
CA LEU A 34 -8.23 -8.93 6.23
C LEU A 34 -8.37 -7.42 6.35
N LEU A 35 -8.65 -6.70 5.26
CA LEU A 35 -8.88 -5.25 5.28
C LEU A 35 -10.16 -4.89 6.05
N ALA A 36 -11.25 -5.62 5.84
CA ALA A 36 -12.50 -5.45 6.60
C ALA A 36 -12.27 -5.66 8.09
N TYR A 37 -11.52 -6.70 8.46
CA TYR A 37 -11.13 -6.95 9.85
C TYR A 37 -10.26 -5.84 10.43
N ARG A 38 -9.23 -5.37 9.70
CA ARG A 38 -8.39 -4.26 10.17
C ARG A 38 -9.19 -2.96 10.32
N ALA A 39 -10.16 -2.71 9.42
CA ALA A 39 -11.09 -1.58 9.52
C ALA A 39 -12.01 -1.71 10.74
N ALA A 40 -12.59 -2.89 10.96
CA ALA A 40 -13.41 -3.19 12.13
C ALA A 40 -12.60 -3.01 13.42
N ARG A 41 -11.35 -3.46 13.43
CA ARG A 41 -10.42 -3.27 14.55
C ARG A 41 -10.08 -1.81 14.77
N ALA A 42 -9.80 -1.04 13.72
CA ALA A 42 -9.54 0.39 13.85
C ALA A 42 -10.76 1.15 14.40
N ASP A 43 -11.96 0.84 13.93
CA ASP A 43 -13.21 1.42 14.43
C ASP A 43 -13.49 1.01 15.89
N ALA A 44 -13.21 -0.24 16.27
CA ALA A 44 -13.34 -0.70 17.65
C ALA A 44 -12.36 0.03 18.57
N ILE A 45 -11.10 0.18 18.16
CA ILE A 45 -10.08 0.95 18.90
C ILE A 45 -10.54 2.39 19.07
N ARG A 46 -11.08 3.02 18.02
CA ARG A 46 -11.58 4.40 18.08
C ARG A 46 -12.70 4.57 19.10
N LYS A 47 -13.76 3.75 19.01
CA LYS A 47 -14.88 3.76 19.95
C LYS A 47 -14.42 3.50 21.39
N LEU A 48 -13.50 2.55 21.56
CA LEU A 48 -12.93 2.23 22.86
C LEU A 48 -12.10 3.39 23.43
N ALA A 49 -11.32 4.06 22.57
CA ALA A 49 -10.55 5.25 22.94
C ALA A 49 -11.47 6.37 23.40
N GLU A 50 -12.57 6.64 22.68
CA GLU A 50 -13.57 7.65 23.05
C GLU A 50 -14.21 7.33 24.40
N ARG A 51 -14.61 6.07 24.61
CA ARG A 51 -15.18 5.63 25.88
C ARG A 51 -14.19 5.72 27.05
N ILE A 52 -12.92 5.39 26.82
CA ILE A 52 -11.85 5.52 27.83
C ILE A 52 -11.57 6.98 28.14
N LYS A 53 -11.50 7.85 27.12
CA LYS A 53 -11.33 9.30 27.28
C LYS A 53 -12.46 9.93 28.09
N GLY A 54 -13.68 9.41 27.97
CA GLY A 54 -14.83 9.83 28.76
C GLY A 54 -14.84 9.36 30.22
N LEU A 55 -13.90 8.50 30.65
CA LEU A 55 -13.85 8.06 32.06
C LEU A 55 -13.39 9.19 32.96
N MET A 56 -14.01 9.28 34.13
CA MET A 56 -13.65 10.27 35.15
C MET A 56 -12.48 9.76 36.00
N ILE A 57 -11.42 10.56 36.12
CA ILE A 57 -10.31 10.30 37.03
C ILE A 57 -10.68 10.81 38.43
N THR A 58 -11.12 12.07 38.51
CA THR A 58 -11.68 12.70 39.71
C THR A 58 -13.11 13.19 39.43
N SER A 59 -13.74 13.92 40.35
CA SER A 59 -15.04 14.56 40.11
C SER A 59 -15.00 15.68 39.06
N GLU A 60 -13.82 16.22 38.73
CA GLU A 60 -13.68 17.38 37.84
C GLU A 60 -12.77 17.11 36.63
N THR A 61 -12.02 15.99 36.63
CA THR A 61 -11.06 15.66 35.56
C THR A 61 -11.37 14.33 34.90
N THR A 62 -11.30 14.31 33.57
CA THR A 62 -11.48 13.12 32.74
C THR A 62 -10.14 12.59 32.21
N VAL A 63 -10.16 11.37 31.67
CA VAL A 63 -9.01 10.82 30.94
C VAL A 63 -8.70 11.65 29.70
N ALA A 64 -9.70 12.27 29.05
CA ALA A 64 -9.48 13.20 27.95
C ALA A 64 -8.60 14.38 28.38
N ASP A 65 -8.93 15.01 29.51
CA ASP A 65 -8.17 16.15 30.04
C ASP A 65 -6.71 15.75 30.33
N PHE A 66 -6.52 14.59 30.98
CA PHE A 66 -5.18 14.06 31.26
C PHE A 66 -4.34 13.82 30.00
N VAL A 67 -4.97 13.35 28.94
CA VAL A 67 -4.28 13.02 27.67
C VAL A 67 -3.90 14.26 26.88
N THR A 68 -4.69 15.34 26.99
CA THR A 68 -4.42 16.61 26.30
C THR A 68 -3.25 17.39 26.91
N GLU A 69 -2.83 17.07 28.14
CA GLU A 69 -1.68 17.70 28.81
C GLU A 69 -0.33 17.44 28.10
N SER A 70 -0.21 16.34 27.35
CA SER A 70 1.04 16.01 26.64
C SER A 70 0.82 15.03 25.49
N ASP A 71 1.42 15.34 24.33
CA ASP A 71 1.44 14.45 23.17
C ASP A 71 2.07 13.09 23.46
N GLN A 72 3.03 13.03 24.40
CA GLN A 72 3.64 11.78 24.83
C GLN A 72 2.64 10.89 25.59
N ILE A 73 1.75 11.50 26.38
CA ILE A 73 0.68 10.80 27.10
C ILE A 73 -0.35 10.25 26.10
N ASN A 74 -0.77 11.07 25.13
CA ASN A 74 -1.68 10.64 24.06
C ASN A 74 -1.10 9.48 23.25
N THR A 75 0.17 9.59 22.84
CA THR A 75 0.85 8.53 22.10
C THR A 75 0.94 7.23 22.91
N ALA A 76 1.26 7.31 24.21
CA ALA A 76 1.33 6.14 25.08
C ALA A 76 -0.04 5.47 25.29
N LEU A 77 -1.12 6.26 25.39
CA LEU A 77 -2.48 5.73 25.48
C LEU A 77 -2.88 5.03 24.16
N SER A 78 -2.62 5.65 23.00
CA SER A 78 -2.88 5.02 21.69
C SER A 78 -2.13 3.69 21.51
N ALA A 79 -0.88 3.62 21.98
CA ALA A 79 -0.09 2.38 21.97
C ALA A 79 -0.72 1.29 22.84
N PHE A 80 -1.19 1.64 24.03
CA PHE A 80 -1.93 0.72 24.89
C PHE A 80 -3.19 0.18 24.20
N LEU A 81 -4.00 1.08 23.61
CA LEU A 81 -5.26 0.72 22.94
C LEU A 81 -5.05 -0.23 21.75
N THR A 82 -3.96 -0.07 21.01
CA THR A 82 -3.62 -0.94 19.86
C THR A 82 -3.34 -2.39 20.30
N GLY A 83 -2.85 -2.56 21.54
CA GLY A 83 -2.54 -3.85 22.15
C GLY A 83 -3.70 -4.46 22.97
N VAL A 84 -4.87 -3.83 23.00
CA VAL A 84 -6.05 -4.36 23.71
C VAL A 84 -6.52 -5.66 23.05
N ARG A 85 -7.04 -6.58 23.88
CA ARG A 85 -7.46 -7.91 23.44
C ARG A 85 -8.81 -7.86 22.74
N GLU A 86 -8.94 -8.75 21.76
CA GLU A 86 -10.20 -9.00 21.05
C GLU A 86 -11.05 -9.98 21.86
N LYS A 87 -12.34 -9.67 21.96
CA LYS A 87 -13.33 -10.54 22.59
C LYS A 87 -13.85 -11.51 21.53
N GLY A 88 -13.29 -12.71 21.51
CA GLY A 88 -13.71 -13.77 20.58
C GLY A 88 -13.13 -13.62 19.18
N LYS A 89 -13.81 -14.20 18.18
CA LYS A 89 -13.39 -14.15 16.77
C LYS A 89 -14.15 -13.04 16.02
N PRO A 90 -13.55 -12.41 14.98
CA PRO A 90 -14.26 -11.46 14.12
C PRO A 90 -15.47 -12.13 13.45
N ARG A 91 -16.60 -11.43 13.41
CA ARG A 91 -17.83 -11.91 12.76
C ARG A 91 -17.96 -11.28 11.39
N TYR A 92 -17.97 -12.12 10.36
CA TYR A 92 -18.20 -11.69 8.98
C TYR A 92 -19.67 -11.92 8.64
N ASN A 93 -20.34 -10.87 8.18
CA ASN A 93 -21.72 -10.89 7.74
C ASN A 93 -21.79 -11.14 6.22
N ASP A 94 -22.94 -11.64 5.75
CA ASP A 94 -23.15 -11.97 4.32
C ASP A 94 -23.19 -10.73 3.40
N ASP A 95 -23.33 -9.54 3.99
CA ASP A 95 -23.27 -8.24 3.30
C ASP A 95 -21.84 -7.72 3.09
N GLY A 96 -20.82 -8.51 3.47
CA GLY A 96 -19.42 -8.12 3.36
C GLY A 96 -18.94 -7.23 4.51
N THR A 97 -19.72 -7.05 5.57
CA THR A 97 -19.27 -6.35 6.78
C THR A 97 -18.58 -7.30 7.76
N CYS A 98 -17.65 -6.75 8.55
CA CYS A 98 -16.92 -7.41 9.61
C CYS A 98 -17.16 -6.66 10.92
N GLU A 99 -17.60 -7.39 11.94
CA GLU A 99 -17.79 -6.89 13.30
C GLU A 99 -16.69 -7.47 14.19
N LEU A 100 -16.06 -6.60 15.00
CA LEU A 100 -15.06 -7.01 15.98
C LEU A 100 -15.31 -6.31 17.32
N THR A 101 -15.44 -7.10 18.38
CA THR A 101 -15.55 -6.57 19.74
C THR A 101 -14.19 -6.57 20.42
N MET A 102 -13.81 -5.44 20.99
CA MET A 102 -12.63 -5.31 21.84
C MET A 102 -13.06 -5.13 23.30
N GLU A 103 -12.34 -5.75 24.22
CA GLU A 103 -12.64 -5.65 25.65
C GLU A 103 -11.41 -5.26 26.48
N VAL A 104 -11.63 -4.40 27.46
CA VAL A 104 -10.61 -4.04 28.44
C VAL A 104 -11.25 -3.79 29.79
N THR A 105 -10.60 -4.29 30.85
CA THR A 105 -11.08 -4.07 32.21
C THR A 105 -10.64 -2.70 32.74
N LEU A 106 -11.49 -2.06 33.54
CA LEU A 106 -11.18 -0.79 34.19
C LEU A 106 -9.88 -0.89 35.01
N LYS A 107 -9.64 -2.03 35.67
CA LYS A 107 -8.39 -2.29 36.40
C LYS A 107 -7.16 -2.19 35.50
N THR A 108 -7.22 -2.73 34.27
CA THR A 108 -6.10 -2.67 33.32
C THR A 108 -5.88 -1.23 32.84
N ILE A 109 -6.95 -0.49 32.59
CA ILE A 109 -6.89 0.94 32.23
C ILE A 109 -6.21 1.74 33.35
N ILE A 110 -6.65 1.57 34.61
CA ILE A 110 -6.08 2.27 35.77
C ILE A 110 -4.57 1.99 35.90
N VAL A 111 -4.16 0.72 35.79
CA VAL A 111 -2.74 0.36 35.87
C VAL A 111 -1.94 1.02 34.74
N ASN A 112 -2.48 1.03 33.53
CA ASN A 112 -1.81 1.65 32.39
C ASN A 112 -1.72 3.17 32.52
N LEU A 113 -2.81 3.85 32.91
CA LEU A 113 -2.84 5.30 33.13
C LEU A 113 -1.86 5.72 34.24
N LYS A 114 -1.78 4.96 35.35
CA LYS A 114 -0.76 5.18 36.39
C LYS A 114 0.66 5.05 35.84
N THR A 115 0.90 4.07 34.96
CA THR A 115 2.21 3.85 34.33
C THR A 115 2.57 5.04 33.42
N ILE A 116 1.63 5.52 32.61
CA ILE A 116 1.80 6.69 31.74
C ILE A 116 2.05 7.94 32.57
N HIS A 117 1.25 8.16 33.61
CA HIS A 117 1.37 9.28 34.53
C HIS A 117 2.77 9.34 35.15
N ASN A 118 3.23 8.26 35.78
CA ASN A 118 4.55 8.20 36.41
C ASN A 118 5.71 8.45 35.44
N ARG A 119 5.53 8.11 34.16
CA ARG A 119 6.59 8.22 33.15
C ARG A 119 6.64 9.60 32.49
N TYR A 120 5.50 10.20 32.19
CA TYR A 120 5.41 11.37 31.31
C TYR A 120 4.74 12.59 31.94
N TYR A 121 3.90 12.43 32.96
CA TYR A 121 3.19 13.54 33.57
C TYR A 121 4.06 14.25 34.61
N LYS A 122 4.27 15.55 34.41
CA LYS A 122 5.06 16.42 35.30
C LYS A 122 4.21 17.49 36.01
N GLY A 123 2.90 17.49 35.78
CA GLY A 123 1.97 18.42 36.40
C GLY A 123 1.61 18.05 37.84
N ASN A 124 0.89 18.94 38.54
CA ASN A 124 0.42 18.72 39.91
C ASN A 124 -1.09 18.51 40.02
N THR A 125 -1.82 18.61 38.91
CA THR A 125 -3.30 18.58 38.87
C THR A 125 -3.84 17.18 39.16
N ILE A 126 -3.18 16.14 38.63
CA ILE A 126 -3.59 14.74 38.79
C ILE A 126 -2.49 14.01 39.56
N LYS A 127 -2.85 13.34 40.66
CA LYS A 127 -1.94 12.53 41.47
C LYS A 127 -2.13 11.05 41.15
N ALA A 128 -1.07 10.25 41.29
CA ALA A 128 -1.12 8.81 41.01
C ALA A 128 -2.22 8.06 41.81
N LYS A 129 -2.55 8.55 43.01
CA LYS A 129 -3.64 8.00 43.85
C LYS A 129 -5.04 8.28 43.30
N ASP A 130 -5.21 9.30 42.47
CA ASP A 130 -6.52 9.70 41.95
C ASP A 130 -7.04 8.64 40.96
N PHE A 131 -6.15 7.94 40.26
CA PHE A 131 -6.52 6.80 39.41
C PHE A 131 -7.11 5.61 40.20
N GLU A 132 -6.91 5.53 41.52
CA GLU A 132 -7.57 4.50 42.35
C GLU A 132 -9.06 4.82 42.55
N GLN A 133 -9.39 6.11 42.60
CA GLN A 133 -10.77 6.60 42.76
C GLN A 133 -11.61 6.29 41.53
N MET A 134 -11.00 6.06 40.36
CA MET A 134 -11.71 5.64 39.14
C MET A 134 -12.58 4.39 39.36
N THR A 135 -12.20 3.50 40.28
CA THR A 135 -13.01 2.30 40.63
C THR A 135 -14.35 2.65 41.32
N VAL A 136 -14.43 3.82 41.95
CA VAL A 136 -15.62 4.33 42.63
C VAL A 136 -16.39 5.29 41.72
N THR A 137 -15.67 6.17 41.01
CA THR A 137 -16.26 7.20 40.15
C THR A 137 -16.90 6.59 38.89
N ASN A 138 -16.33 5.50 38.35
CA ASN A 138 -16.84 4.85 37.15
C ASN A 138 -17.54 3.53 37.51
N LYS A 139 -18.83 3.42 37.16
CA LYS A 139 -19.65 2.21 37.44
C LYS A 139 -19.32 1.02 36.53
N VAL A 140 -18.49 1.20 35.50
CA VAL A 140 -18.22 0.21 34.47
C VAL A 140 -16.93 -0.55 34.80
N GLN A 141 -17.02 -1.87 35.00
CA GLN A 141 -15.85 -2.71 35.31
C GLN A 141 -15.13 -3.23 34.04
N VAL A 142 -15.88 -3.42 32.96
CA VAL A 142 -15.37 -3.88 31.66
C VAL A 142 -15.92 -2.95 30.59
N LEU A 143 -15.03 -2.37 29.79
CA LEU A 143 -15.39 -1.60 28.63
C LEU A 143 -15.32 -2.52 27.42
N GLU A 144 -16.43 -2.60 26.70
CA GLU A 144 -16.56 -3.40 25.48
C GLU A 144 -17.09 -2.50 24.38
N GLU A 145 -16.41 -2.50 23.25
CA GLU A 145 -16.81 -1.75 22.07
C GLU A 145 -16.71 -2.61 20.83
N THR A 146 -17.76 -2.57 20.01
CA THR A 146 -17.83 -3.29 18.74
C THR A 146 -17.58 -2.31 17.59
N GLY A 147 -16.48 -2.54 16.91
CA GLY A 147 -16.14 -1.86 15.66
C GLY A 147 -16.75 -2.57 14.46
N MET A 148 -17.03 -1.79 13.42
CA MET A 148 -17.53 -2.29 12.15
C MET A 148 -16.56 -1.89 11.03
N GLY A 149 -16.25 -2.82 10.15
CA GLY A 149 -15.46 -2.60 8.95
C GLY A 149 -16.14 -3.23 7.76
N ALA A 150 -16.30 -2.50 6.67
CA ALA A 150 -16.79 -3.10 5.43
C ALA A 150 -15.61 -3.66 4.64
N GLU A 151 -15.81 -4.81 3.99
CA GLU A 151 -14.97 -5.21 2.87
C GLU A 151 -14.98 -4.04 1.88
N PRO A 152 -13.81 -3.50 1.50
CA PRO A 152 -13.74 -2.59 0.38
C PRO A 152 -14.46 -3.26 -0.79
N GLU A 153 -15.37 -2.54 -1.44
CA GLU A 153 -16.02 -3.07 -2.62
C GLU A 153 -14.93 -3.63 -3.55
N PRO A 154 -15.10 -4.86 -4.08
CA PRO A 154 -14.15 -5.36 -5.03
C PRO A 154 -13.96 -4.31 -6.12
N PHE A 155 -12.73 -3.85 -6.25
CA PHE A 155 -12.26 -3.21 -7.46
C PHE A 155 -12.14 -4.31 -8.53
N ASP A 156 -13.26 -4.98 -8.84
CA ASP A 156 -13.37 -5.96 -9.91
C ASP A 156 -13.59 -5.22 -11.22
N GLU A 157 -12.52 -4.59 -11.66
CA GLU A 157 -12.49 -3.93 -12.96
C GLU A 157 -12.26 -4.92 -14.12
N GLY A 158 -12.41 -6.22 -13.85
CA GLY A 158 -12.13 -7.29 -14.79
C GLY A 158 -10.64 -7.53 -15.01
N ALA A 159 -10.28 -8.77 -15.38
CA ALA A 159 -8.92 -9.11 -15.78
C ALA A 159 -8.53 -8.36 -17.06
N MET A 160 -7.25 -7.98 -17.19
CA MET A 160 -6.76 -7.41 -18.44
C MET A 160 -7.00 -8.37 -19.60
N VAL A 161 -7.51 -7.83 -20.70
CA VAL A 161 -7.72 -8.62 -21.90
C VAL A 161 -6.36 -8.76 -22.61
N PRO A 162 -5.84 -9.99 -22.80
CA PRO A 162 -4.51 -10.19 -23.34
C PRO A 162 -4.41 -9.68 -24.78
N VAL A 163 -3.27 -9.07 -25.11
CA VAL A 163 -2.98 -8.61 -26.47
C VAL A 163 -2.29 -9.74 -27.23
N THR A 164 -2.97 -10.33 -28.21
CA THR A 164 -2.38 -11.36 -29.07
C THR A 164 -1.57 -10.69 -30.19
N SER A 165 -0.25 -10.90 -30.21
CA SER A 165 0.64 -10.44 -31.27
C SER A 165 0.15 -10.92 -32.63
N GLY A 166 -0.26 -10.00 -33.51
CA GLY A 166 -0.71 -10.30 -34.87
C GLY A 166 -1.99 -9.59 -35.30
N ASN A 167 -2.80 -9.09 -34.37
CA ASN A 167 -3.97 -8.28 -34.68
C ASN A 167 -3.74 -6.82 -34.28
N LEU A 168 -3.36 -6.01 -35.26
CA LEU A 168 -3.51 -4.54 -35.23
C LEU A 168 -5.01 -4.11 -35.26
N ALA A 169 -5.94 -5.08 -35.23
CA ALA A 169 -7.36 -4.83 -35.16
C ALA A 169 -7.77 -4.46 -33.72
N VAL A 170 -7.98 -3.16 -33.56
CA VAL A 170 -8.59 -2.38 -32.47
C VAL A 170 -9.97 -2.90 -31.96
N ALA A 171 -10.43 -4.08 -32.38
CA ALA A 171 -11.70 -4.68 -31.96
C ALA A 171 -11.42 -5.90 -31.05
N SER A 172 -11.81 -6.01 -29.79
CA SER A 172 -12.63 -5.17 -28.92
C SER A 172 -12.23 -5.47 -27.46
N HIS A 173 -11.16 -4.87 -26.96
CA HIS A 173 -10.84 -4.94 -25.51
C HIS A 173 -11.91 -4.23 -24.65
N LEU A 174 -12.76 -3.43 -25.28
CA LEU A 174 -13.90 -2.76 -24.67
C LEU A 174 -15.16 -3.64 -24.81
N ALA A 175 -15.55 -4.28 -23.71
CA ALA A 175 -16.71 -5.18 -23.62
C ALA A 175 -17.61 -4.83 -22.42
N GLY A 176 -18.81 -5.43 -22.38
CA GLY A 176 -19.71 -5.35 -21.22
C GLY A 176 -20.10 -3.93 -20.81
N ARG A 177 -20.16 -3.69 -19.48
CA ARG A 177 -20.55 -2.41 -18.87
C ARG A 177 -19.62 -1.26 -19.28
N ALA A 178 -18.32 -1.52 -19.33
CA ALA A 178 -17.32 -0.55 -19.81
C ALA A 178 -17.66 -0.06 -21.23
N LYS A 179 -18.07 -0.95 -22.14
CA LYS A 179 -18.46 -0.55 -23.51
C LYS A 179 -19.62 0.42 -23.52
N ALA A 180 -20.66 0.17 -22.72
CA ALA A 180 -21.81 1.06 -22.62
C ALA A 180 -21.39 2.43 -22.07
N TYR A 181 -20.65 2.44 -20.95
CA TYR A 181 -20.21 3.67 -20.29
C TYR A 181 -19.30 4.52 -21.18
N TRP A 182 -18.29 3.90 -21.80
CA TRP A 182 -17.34 4.61 -22.67
C TRP A 182 -17.97 5.11 -23.98
N ASN A 183 -18.93 4.37 -24.56
CA ASN A 183 -19.64 4.83 -25.76
C ASN A 183 -20.52 6.06 -25.47
N ALA A 184 -21.13 6.09 -24.28
CA ALA A 184 -21.96 7.20 -23.84
C ALA A 184 -21.13 8.48 -23.67
N HIS A 185 -19.95 8.38 -23.06
CA HIS A 185 -19.18 9.56 -22.62
C HIS A 185 -17.95 9.90 -23.47
N VAL A 186 -17.54 9.06 -24.43
CA VAL A 186 -16.31 9.29 -25.21
C VAL A 186 -16.49 8.95 -26.67
N THR A 187 -15.88 9.75 -27.55
CA THR A 187 -15.79 9.44 -28.98
C THR A 187 -14.87 8.24 -29.27
N GLY A 188 -15.02 7.60 -30.43
CA GLY A 188 -14.11 6.55 -30.89
C GLY A 188 -12.63 6.99 -30.89
N ARG A 189 -12.37 8.22 -31.33
CA ARG A 189 -11.02 8.81 -31.34
C ARG A 189 -10.50 9.07 -29.93
N GLY A 190 -11.36 9.51 -29.00
CA GLY A 190 -11.00 9.70 -27.59
C GLY A 190 -10.50 8.43 -26.93
N ARG A 191 -11.17 7.29 -27.19
CA ARG A 191 -10.74 5.97 -26.70
C ARG A 191 -9.34 5.58 -27.16
N LEU A 192 -9.06 5.76 -28.45
CA LEU A 192 -7.73 5.50 -29.01
C LEU A 192 -6.66 6.39 -28.40
N MET A 193 -6.98 7.66 -28.14
CA MET A 193 -6.05 8.58 -27.48
C MET A 193 -5.81 8.17 -26.02
N ALA A 194 -6.82 7.69 -25.31
CA ALA A 194 -6.68 7.17 -23.94
C ALA A 194 -5.74 5.96 -23.90
N VAL A 195 -5.90 4.98 -24.80
CA VAL A 195 -5.00 3.82 -24.89
C VAL A 195 -3.57 4.24 -25.22
N ARG A 196 -3.40 5.22 -26.12
CA ARG A 196 -2.07 5.77 -26.45
C ARG A 196 -1.43 6.44 -25.24
N ALA A 197 -2.20 7.22 -24.47
CA ALA A 197 -1.73 7.85 -23.25
C ALA A 197 -1.30 6.80 -22.21
N ALA A 198 -2.13 5.78 -21.98
CA ALA A 198 -1.84 4.67 -21.08
C ALA A 198 -0.57 3.91 -21.47
N ARG A 199 -0.37 3.68 -22.78
CA ARG A 199 0.85 3.04 -23.29
C ARG A 199 2.09 3.88 -23.02
N VAL A 200 2.04 5.20 -23.28
CA VAL A 200 3.16 6.11 -23.01
C VAL A 200 3.49 6.13 -21.53
N GLU A 201 2.48 6.19 -20.67
CA GLU A 201 2.65 6.15 -19.22
C GLU A 201 3.23 4.81 -18.74
N GLY A 202 2.75 3.69 -19.29
CA GLY A 202 3.27 2.37 -18.97
C GLY A 202 4.73 2.21 -19.40
N MET A 203 5.11 2.76 -20.55
CA MET A 203 6.50 2.84 -20.99
C MET A 203 7.36 3.70 -20.06
N ARG A 204 6.84 4.84 -19.58
CA ARG A 204 7.55 5.71 -18.61
C ARG A 204 7.84 4.97 -17.31
N ARG A 205 6.82 4.35 -16.70
CA ARG A 205 6.99 3.56 -15.46
C ARG A 205 7.94 2.40 -15.65
N LEU A 206 7.82 1.69 -16.78
CA LEU A 206 8.73 0.61 -17.11
C LEU A 206 10.17 1.11 -17.26
N ALA A 207 10.38 2.28 -17.88
CA ALA A 207 11.68 2.90 -18.00
C ALA A 207 12.27 3.26 -16.63
N GLU A 208 11.49 3.83 -15.71
CA GLU A 208 11.91 4.12 -14.33
C GLU A 208 12.26 2.84 -13.58
N ARG A 209 11.44 1.80 -13.71
CA ARG A 209 11.69 0.49 -13.10
C ARG A 209 12.97 -0.17 -13.62
N ILE A 210 13.21 -0.08 -14.92
CA ILE A 210 14.43 -0.56 -15.58
C ILE A 210 15.63 0.28 -15.15
N GLY A 211 15.48 1.60 -15.10
CA GLY A 211 16.51 2.55 -14.69
C GLY A 211 17.08 2.24 -13.30
N GLY A 212 16.21 1.89 -12.35
CA GLY A 212 16.62 1.50 -10.99
C GLY A 212 17.23 0.10 -10.86
N VAL A 213 17.39 -0.66 -11.95
CA VAL A 213 18.08 -1.96 -11.92
C VAL A 213 19.58 -1.72 -11.78
N PHE A 214 20.22 -2.40 -10.84
CA PHE A 214 21.67 -2.39 -10.70
C PHE A 214 22.33 -3.26 -11.77
N ILE A 215 23.31 -2.70 -12.47
CA ILE A 215 24.18 -3.42 -13.42
C ILE A 215 25.34 -4.07 -12.66
N ASP A 216 25.86 -3.39 -11.64
CA ASP A 216 26.85 -3.88 -10.67
C ASP A 216 26.59 -3.29 -9.27
N SER A 217 27.52 -3.44 -8.33
CA SER A 217 27.36 -3.00 -6.94
C SER A 217 27.21 -1.49 -6.76
N GLU A 218 27.57 -0.70 -7.77
CA GLU A 218 27.68 0.77 -7.66
C GLU A 218 26.91 1.52 -8.74
N THR A 219 26.55 0.87 -9.85
CA THR A 219 25.99 1.53 -11.03
C THR A 219 24.59 1.00 -11.37
N THR A 220 23.64 1.91 -11.55
CA THR A 220 22.29 1.57 -12.05
C THR A 220 22.21 1.67 -13.57
N VAL A 221 21.14 1.13 -14.17
CA VAL A 221 20.86 1.31 -15.59
C VAL A 221 20.66 2.79 -15.92
N GLN A 222 20.04 3.56 -15.03
CA GLN A 222 19.84 4.98 -15.24
C GLN A 222 21.17 5.74 -15.34
N ASP A 223 22.12 5.44 -14.45
CA ASP A 223 23.47 6.04 -14.49
C ASP A 223 24.16 5.71 -15.82
N PHE A 224 24.10 4.44 -16.24
CA PHE A 224 24.68 3.99 -17.51
C PHE A 224 24.01 4.64 -18.74
N VAL A 225 22.70 4.89 -18.69
CA VAL A 225 21.99 5.56 -19.78
C VAL A 225 22.39 7.03 -19.90
N ALA A 226 22.67 7.69 -18.77
CA ALA A 226 23.13 9.07 -18.73
C ALA A 226 24.57 9.26 -19.28
N ASP A 227 25.37 8.20 -19.34
CA ASP A 227 26.77 8.25 -19.81
C ASP A 227 26.93 8.59 -21.31
N SER A 228 25.89 8.44 -22.13
CA SER A 228 25.97 8.66 -23.58
C SER A 228 24.62 8.90 -24.25
N ASP A 229 24.56 9.90 -25.13
CA ASP A 229 23.40 10.19 -25.98
C ASP A 229 23.00 9.01 -26.86
N PHE A 230 23.97 8.20 -27.30
CA PHE A 230 23.70 6.97 -28.05
C PHE A 230 22.92 5.96 -27.20
N ILE A 231 23.29 5.80 -25.93
CA ILE A 231 22.63 4.85 -25.02
C ILE A 231 21.23 5.35 -24.69
N ASN A 232 21.05 6.66 -24.49
CA ASN A 232 19.74 7.26 -24.31
C ASN A 232 18.81 7.00 -25.53
N LEU A 233 19.31 7.24 -26.74
CA LEU A 233 18.56 6.94 -27.98
C LEU A 233 18.24 5.44 -28.12
N ALA A 234 19.20 4.57 -27.83
CA ALA A 234 19.04 3.13 -27.91
C ALA A 234 18.02 2.61 -26.87
N THR A 235 18.02 3.18 -25.67
CA THR A 235 17.05 2.89 -24.61
C THR A 235 15.65 3.31 -25.03
N GLY A 236 15.47 4.51 -25.59
CA GLY A 236 14.19 4.94 -26.14
C GLY A 236 13.68 4.05 -27.27
N THR A 237 14.58 3.53 -28.12
CA THR A 237 14.22 2.60 -29.20
C THR A 237 13.81 1.24 -28.66
N PHE A 238 14.53 0.73 -27.65
CA PHE A 238 14.19 -0.50 -26.94
C PHE A 238 12.82 -0.42 -26.27
N LEU A 239 12.54 0.67 -25.54
CA LEU A 239 11.27 0.88 -24.85
C LEU A 239 10.07 0.90 -25.80
N ARG A 240 10.23 1.46 -27.02
CA ARG A 240 9.17 1.44 -28.06
C ARG A 240 8.85 0.04 -28.58
N GLY A 241 9.79 -0.90 -28.47
CA GLY A 241 9.62 -2.30 -28.89
C GLY A 241 9.13 -3.24 -27.77
N VAL A 242 8.87 -2.71 -26.57
CA VAL A 242 8.41 -3.50 -25.42
C VAL A 242 7.03 -4.10 -25.72
N ARG A 243 6.83 -5.34 -25.25
CA ARG A 243 5.60 -6.08 -25.49
C ARG A 243 4.46 -5.49 -24.67
N GLU A 244 3.39 -5.08 -25.36
CA GLU A 244 2.09 -4.83 -24.74
C GLU A 244 1.40 -6.17 -24.48
N THR A 245 0.93 -6.40 -23.26
CA THR A 245 0.40 -7.73 -22.86
C THR A 245 -1.04 -7.71 -22.43
N GLY A 246 -1.58 -6.55 -22.08
CA GLY A 246 -2.97 -6.41 -21.69
C GLY A 246 -3.48 -4.98 -21.83
N ILE A 247 -4.75 -4.86 -22.20
CA ILE A 247 -5.52 -3.61 -22.13
C ILE A 247 -6.76 -3.86 -21.28
N LYS A 248 -7.12 -2.89 -20.44
CA LYS A 248 -8.30 -2.95 -19.59
C LYS A 248 -8.98 -1.59 -19.50
N TYR A 249 -10.29 -1.57 -19.78
CA TYR A 249 -11.12 -0.37 -19.64
C TYR A 249 -11.90 -0.44 -18.34
N HIS A 250 -11.85 0.63 -17.56
CA HIS A 250 -12.64 0.77 -16.35
C HIS A 250 -14.14 0.82 -16.69
N MET A 251 -14.99 0.26 -15.82
CA MET A 251 -16.42 0.05 -16.12
C MET A 251 -17.29 1.28 -15.88
N ASP A 252 -16.87 2.13 -14.97
CA ASP A 252 -17.55 3.31 -14.44
C ASP A 252 -16.67 4.57 -14.51
N GLU A 253 -15.45 4.45 -15.04
CA GLU A 253 -14.51 5.55 -15.23
C GLU A 253 -13.92 5.53 -16.64
N LEU A 254 -13.48 6.71 -17.09
CA LEU A 254 -12.84 6.89 -18.40
C LEU A 254 -11.33 6.73 -18.30
N ILE A 255 -10.90 5.71 -17.56
CA ILE A 255 -9.50 5.32 -17.40
C ILE A 255 -9.28 3.98 -18.10
N VAL A 256 -8.24 3.91 -18.93
CA VAL A 256 -7.78 2.67 -19.54
C VAL A 256 -6.39 2.35 -19.02
N GLU A 257 -6.19 1.09 -18.66
CA GLU A 257 -4.92 0.52 -18.25
C GLU A 257 -4.29 -0.24 -19.41
N VAL A 258 -2.98 -0.09 -19.57
CA VAL A 258 -2.16 -0.83 -20.54
C VAL A 258 -0.94 -1.39 -19.84
N ARG A 259 -0.77 -2.71 -19.91
CA ARG A 259 0.37 -3.42 -19.32
C ARG A 259 1.48 -3.63 -20.32
N MET A 260 2.66 -3.19 -19.93
CA MET A 260 3.91 -3.31 -20.68
C MET A 260 4.81 -4.32 -19.97
N GLU A 261 5.38 -5.25 -20.71
CA GLU A 261 6.27 -6.27 -20.16
C GLU A 261 7.58 -6.40 -20.94
N VAL A 262 8.67 -6.54 -20.19
CA VAL A 262 9.98 -6.91 -20.71
C VAL A 262 10.61 -7.96 -19.82
N THR A 263 11.45 -8.83 -20.35
CA THR A 263 12.21 -9.73 -19.47
C THR A 263 13.50 -9.08 -19.02
N LEU A 264 13.94 -9.38 -17.80
CA LEU A 264 15.23 -8.91 -17.29
C LEU A 264 16.38 -9.37 -18.20
N VAL A 265 16.25 -10.57 -18.80
CA VAL A 265 17.22 -11.09 -19.77
C VAL A 265 17.31 -10.18 -21.00
N ASP A 266 16.17 -9.71 -21.54
CA ASP A 266 16.16 -8.81 -22.70
C ASP A 266 16.79 -7.45 -22.39
N VAL A 267 16.53 -6.91 -21.18
CA VAL A 267 17.13 -5.67 -20.70
C VAL A 267 18.65 -5.81 -20.60
N LEU A 268 19.15 -6.82 -19.89
CA LEU A 268 20.59 -7.03 -19.70
C LEU A 268 21.30 -7.37 -21.02
N THR A 269 20.65 -8.10 -21.92
CA THR A 269 21.18 -8.40 -23.25
C THR A 269 21.30 -7.14 -24.10
N SER A 270 20.32 -6.24 -24.02
CA SER A 270 20.36 -4.94 -24.72
C SER A 270 21.48 -4.06 -24.19
N ILE A 271 21.64 -3.97 -22.86
CA ILE A 271 22.75 -3.25 -22.21
C ILE A 271 24.11 -3.81 -22.65
N LYS A 272 24.26 -5.15 -22.68
CA LYS A 272 25.48 -5.81 -23.18
C LYS A 272 25.80 -5.40 -24.63
N SER A 273 24.78 -5.31 -25.48
CA SER A 273 24.94 -4.86 -26.87
C SER A 273 25.43 -3.41 -26.94
N TRP A 274 24.84 -2.51 -26.15
CA TRP A 274 25.22 -1.09 -26.12
C TRP A 274 26.61 -0.84 -25.52
N MET A 275 27.02 -1.62 -24.51
CA MET A 275 28.39 -1.57 -24.00
C MET A 275 29.43 -1.96 -25.06
N LYS A 276 29.12 -2.98 -25.88
CA LYS A 276 30.00 -3.41 -26.98
C LYS A 276 30.12 -2.33 -28.05
N SER A 277 29.01 -1.71 -28.44
CA SER A 277 29.00 -0.67 -29.49
C SER A 277 29.72 0.61 -29.07
N THR A 278 29.72 0.94 -27.77
CA THR A 278 30.31 2.17 -27.25
C THR A 278 31.81 2.01 -26.91
N GLN A 279 32.39 0.80 -26.98
CA GLN A 279 33.76 0.44 -26.60
C GLN A 279 34.21 0.87 -25.16
N LYS A 280 33.32 1.46 -24.35
CA LYS A 280 33.58 1.92 -22.98
C LYS A 280 33.47 0.84 -21.91
N GLY A 281 32.98 -0.35 -22.26
CA GLY A 281 32.92 -1.49 -21.35
C GLY A 281 34.19 -2.31 -21.41
N GLY A 282 35.10 -2.18 -20.43
CA GLY A 282 36.26 -3.06 -20.33
C GLY A 282 35.84 -4.55 -20.42
N GLN A 283 36.61 -5.38 -21.11
CA GLN A 283 36.25 -6.78 -21.41
C GLN A 283 35.80 -7.59 -20.18
N LEU A 284 36.36 -7.28 -19.00
CA LEU A 284 36.01 -7.88 -17.72
C LEU A 284 34.57 -7.55 -17.29
N LYS A 285 34.11 -6.30 -17.46
CA LYS A 285 32.72 -5.89 -17.13
C LYS A 285 31.71 -6.59 -18.04
N ILE A 286 32.01 -6.72 -19.33
CA ILE A 286 31.17 -7.43 -20.31
C ILE A 286 31.05 -8.92 -19.95
N LYS A 287 32.15 -9.58 -19.57
CA LYS A 287 32.16 -10.99 -19.13
C LYS A 287 31.37 -11.20 -17.84
N ARG A 288 31.47 -10.28 -16.87
CA ARG A 288 30.66 -10.33 -15.63
C ARG A 288 29.16 -10.22 -15.93
N LEU A 289 28.76 -9.26 -16.77
CA LEU A 289 27.35 -9.11 -17.16
C LEU A 289 26.83 -10.36 -17.88
N GLU A 290 27.66 -11.01 -18.70
CA GLU A 290 27.32 -12.27 -19.34
C GLU A 290 27.05 -13.41 -18.34
N GLN A 291 27.85 -13.52 -17.27
CA GLN A 291 27.57 -14.48 -16.19
C GLN A 291 26.24 -14.15 -15.49
N VAL A 292 25.99 -12.87 -15.18
CA VAL A 292 24.73 -12.44 -14.58
C VAL A 292 23.54 -12.80 -15.48
N ILE A 293 23.63 -12.58 -16.79
CA ILE A 293 22.56 -12.95 -17.75
C ILE A 293 22.27 -14.45 -17.70
N VAL A 294 23.31 -15.30 -17.71
CA VAL A 294 23.15 -16.76 -17.71
C VAL A 294 22.58 -17.28 -16.38
N THR A 295 22.99 -16.71 -15.25
CA THR A 295 22.48 -17.11 -13.92
C THR A 295 21.08 -16.53 -13.63
N THR A 296 20.70 -15.45 -14.32
CA THR A 296 19.41 -14.79 -14.12
C THR A 296 18.27 -15.65 -14.63
N LYS A 297 17.39 -16.07 -13.70
CA LYS A 297 16.12 -16.71 -14.07
C LYS A 297 15.29 -15.74 -14.92
N LYS A 298 14.46 -16.28 -15.82
CA LYS A 298 13.54 -15.51 -16.66
C LYS A 298 12.52 -14.75 -15.80
N ARG A 299 12.91 -13.56 -15.34
CA ARG A 299 12.10 -12.65 -14.54
C ARG A 299 11.45 -11.65 -15.48
N VAL A 300 10.13 -11.51 -15.41
CA VAL A 300 9.37 -10.50 -16.14
C VAL A 300 9.34 -9.23 -15.28
N ILE A 301 9.69 -8.11 -15.90
CA ILE A 301 9.46 -6.77 -15.37
C ILE A 301 8.21 -6.27 -16.09
N ALA A 302 7.17 -5.96 -15.31
CA ALA A 302 5.88 -5.56 -15.83
C ALA A 302 5.45 -4.29 -15.12
N GLU A 303 4.95 -3.33 -15.89
CA GLU A 303 4.37 -2.10 -15.37
C GLU A 303 3.06 -1.81 -16.09
N THR A 304 2.11 -1.22 -15.38
CA THR A 304 0.80 -0.83 -15.93
C THR A 304 0.72 0.68 -15.99
N GLY A 305 0.50 1.22 -17.19
CA GLY A 305 0.19 2.63 -17.37
C GLY A 305 -1.30 2.87 -17.39
N MET A 306 -1.73 4.04 -16.91
CA MET A 306 -3.11 4.50 -16.96
C MET A 306 -3.24 5.67 -17.95
N GLY A 307 -4.37 5.77 -18.63
CA GLY A 307 -4.61 6.82 -19.62
C GLY A 307 -6.06 7.24 -19.67
N ILE A 308 -6.28 8.54 -19.91
CA ILE A 308 -7.59 9.16 -20.01
C ILE A 308 -7.80 9.80 -21.39
N PRO A 309 -9.03 9.88 -21.90
CA PRO A 309 -9.34 10.60 -23.12
C PRO A 309 -9.07 12.11 -22.93
N PRO A 310 -8.50 12.79 -23.94
CA PRO A 310 -8.43 14.24 -23.96
C PRO A 310 -9.83 14.88 -23.87
N GLU A 311 -9.96 15.98 -23.13
CA GLU A 311 -11.24 16.65 -22.83
C GLU A 311 -12.10 16.93 -24.08
N ARG A 312 -11.46 17.39 -25.17
CA ARG A 312 -12.12 17.64 -26.46
C ARG A 312 -12.84 16.43 -27.09
N TYR A 313 -12.62 15.22 -26.57
CA TYR A 313 -13.23 13.98 -27.05
C TYR A 313 -14.25 13.39 -26.07
N LEU A 314 -14.50 14.06 -24.94
CA LEU A 314 -15.51 13.72 -23.94
C LEU A 314 -16.89 14.25 -24.38
N LYS A 315 -17.94 13.57 -23.93
CA LYS A 315 -19.34 13.94 -24.13
C LYS A 315 -20.01 14.07 -22.76
N ASP A 316 -20.49 15.25 -22.44
CA ASP A 316 -21.31 15.52 -21.25
C ASP A 316 -20.71 15.02 -19.92
N VAL A 317 -19.37 15.02 -19.81
CA VAL A 317 -18.66 14.62 -18.58
C VAL A 317 -18.47 15.83 -17.68
N PRO A 318 -18.92 15.79 -16.40
CA PRO A 318 -18.71 16.87 -15.45
C PRO A 318 -17.22 17.15 -15.19
N THR A 319 -16.87 18.42 -14.97
CA THR A 319 -15.48 18.83 -14.69
C THR A 319 -14.89 18.14 -13.46
N GLU A 320 -15.69 17.91 -12.42
CA GLU A 320 -15.29 17.17 -11.21
C GLU A 320 -14.78 15.76 -11.56
N THR A 321 -15.49 15.07 -12.45
CA THR A 321 -15.11 13.73 -12.91
C THR A 321 -13.82 13.74 -13.72
N ILE A 322 -13.60 14.78 -14.52
CA ILE A 322 -12.34 14.97 -15.27
C ILE A 322 -11.15 15.18 -14.31
N VAL A 323 -11.35 15.93 -13.23
CA VAL A 323 -10.31 16.15 -12.21
C VAL A 323 -9.97 14.86 -11.48
N LEU A 324 -10.98 14.06 -11.10
CA LEU A 324 -10.80 12.73 -10.49
C LEU A 324 -10.00 11.79 -11.39
N MET A 325 -10.35 11.71 -12.68
CA MET A 325 -9.66 10.90 -13.68
C MET A 325 -8.19 11.32 -13.86
N LYS A 326 -7.92 12.63 -13.87
CA LYS A 326 -6.55 13.17 -13.95
C LYS A 326 -5.74 12.83 -12.70
N LEU A 327 -6.34 12.87 -11.52
CA LEU A 327 -5.62 12.51 -10.30
C LEU A 327 -5.29 11.01 -10.30
N ALA A 328 -6.25 10.15 -10.63
CA ALA A 328 -6.04 8.70 -10.70
C ALA A 328 -4.91 8.30 -11.68
N THR A 329 -4.84 8.97 -12.84
CA THR A 329 -3.79 8.72 -13.84
C THR A 329 -2.42 9.29 -13.45
N ASN A 330 -2.37 10.41 -12.74
CA ASN A 330 -1.14 11.02 -12.25
C ASN A 330 -0.75 10.49 -10.87
N SER A 331 -0.62 9.16 -10.76
CA SER A 331 -0.22 8.56 -9.48
C SER A 331 1.19 9.05 -9.08
N PRO A 332 1.41 9.49 -7.83
CA PRO A 332 2.71 9.90 -7.36
C PRO A 332 3.79 8.82 -7.52
N ALA A 333 5.06 9.24 -7.65
CA ALA A 333 6.18 8.32 -7.84
C ALA A 333 6.36 7.31 -6.68
N TRP A 334 5.87 7.65 -5.49
CA TRP A 334 5.95 6.79 -4.31
C TRP A 334 4.93 5.64 -4.30
N VAL A 335 3.93 5.62 -5.19
CA VAL A 335 2.85 4.62 -5.17
C VAL A 335 3.38 3.19 -5.37
N SER A 336 4.37 3.00 -6.24
CA SER A 336 4.95 1.69 -6.54
C SER A 336 6.14 1.31 -5.65
N THR A 337 6.31 1.98 -4.50
CA THR A 337 7.42 1.72 -3.57
C THR A 337 6.91 1.19 -2.24
N SER A 338 7.81 0.51 -1.53
CA SER A 338 7.62 0.24 -0.10
C SER A 338 8.41 1.26 0.71
N LYS A 339 7.89 1.61 1.88
CA LYS A 339 8.52 2.53 2.81
C LYS A 339 9.08 1.76 3.99
N ARG A 340 10.38 1.94 4.27
CA ARG A 340 11.10 1.29 5.37
C ARG A 340 11.59 2.33 6.35
N VAL A 341 11.35 2.08 7.63
CA VAL A 341 11.75 2.99 8.71
C VAL A 341 12.36 2.19 9.85
N VAL A 342 13.45 2.70 10.40
CA VAL A 342 14.15 2.14 11.56
C VAL A 342 13.69 2.89 12.80
N GLY A 343 13.26 2.15 13.82
CA GLY A 343 12.97 2.67 15.14
C GLY A 343 13.94 2.14 16.18
N GLN A 344 14.04 2.87 17.28
CA GLN A 344 15.00 2.61 18.34
C GLN A 344 14.30 2.48 19.70
N GLY A 345 14.81 1.60 20.56
CA GLY A 345 14.28 1.33 21.88
C GLY A 345 15.39 1.04 22.87
N ALA A 346 15.39 1.74 24.00
CA ALA A 346 16.40 1.54 25.03
C ALA A 346 16.11 0.27 25.85
N LEU A 347 17.17 -0.48 26.18
CA LEU A 347 17.10 -1.58 27.13
C LEU A 347 16.93 -1.04 28.56
N ASP A 348 15.95 -1.58 29.27
CA ASP A 348 15.80 -1.36 30.70
C ASP A 348 16.74 -2.28 31.47
N MET A 349 17.81 -1.73 32.04
CA MET A 349 18.84 -2.50 32.76
C MET A 349 18.36 -3.02 34.12
N ASP A 350 17.25 -2.51 34.64
CA ASP A 350 16.69 -2.91 35.95
C ASP A 350 15.74 -4.12 35.83
N ALA A 351 15.38 -4.52 34.60
CA ALA A 351 14.52 -5.66 34.33
C ALA A 351 15.33 -6.94 33.99
N ALA A 352 14.71 -8.12 34.16
CA ALA A 352 15.33 -9.39 33.78
C ALA A 352 15.73 -9.37 32.29
N ILE A 353 16.97 -9.75 31.97
CA ILE A 353 17.62 -9.55 30.66
C ILE A 353 16.74 -9.99 29.46
N ALA A 354 16.09 -11.15 29.56
CA ALA A 354 15.21 -11.65 28.50
C ALA A 354 13.95 -10.78 28.32
N GLN A 355 13.36 -10.32 29.42
CA GLN A 355 12.20 -9.43 29.41
C GLN A 355 12.57 -8.03 28.93
N ALA A 356 13.70 -7.49 29.42
CA ALA A 356 14.25 -6.20 29.01
C ALA A 356 14.48 -6.16 27.49
N LYS A 357 15.08 -7.22 26.92
CA LYS A 357 15.35 -7.32 25.48
C LYS A 357 14.07 -7.33 24.65
N LEU A 358 13.05 -8.07 25.08
CA LEU A 358 11.75 -8.07 24.42
C LEU A 358 11.04 -6.71 24.51
N MET A 359 11.15 -6.03 25.65
CA MET A 359 10.60 -4.68 25.83
C MET A 359 11.30 -3.66 24.93
N ALA A 360 12.64 -3.74 24.83
CA ALA A 360 13.43 -2.86 23.96
C ALA A 360 13.05 -3.05 22.49
N TYR A 361 12.91 -4.29 22.01
CA TYR A 361 12.44 -4.53 20.64
C TYR A 361 11.02 -4.03 20.40
N ARG A 362 10.10 -4.18 21.36
CA ARG A 362 8.75 -3.63 21.24
C ARG A 362 8.74 -2.10 21.22
N ALA A 363 9.58 -1.46 22.02
CA ALA A 363 9.74 -0.01 22.03
C ALA A 363 10.32 0.48 20.70
N ALA A 364 11.34 -0.20 20.16
CA ALA A 364 11.93 0.09 18.86
C ALA A 364 10.92 -0.09 17.72
N GLU A 365 10.13 -1.16 17.74
CA GLU A 365 9.06 -1.40 16.76
C GLU A 365 7.97 -0.31 16.83
N LEU A 366 7.63 0.16 18.03
CA LEU A 366 6.67 1.25 18.22
C LEU A 366 7.21 2.58 17.69
N ASP A 367 8.47 2.92 17.98
CA ASP A 367 9.11 4.13 17.44
C ASP A 367 9.18 4.06 15.90
N ALA A 368 9.51 2.89 15.34
CA ALA A 368 9.52 2.67 13.89
C ALA A 368 8.14 2.91 13.27
N ARG A 369 7.08 2.39 13.88
CA ARG A 369 5.70 2.61 13.42
C ARG A 369 5.26 4.06 13.54
N ARG A 370 5.64 4.77 14.59
CA ARG A 370 5.34 6.21 14.75
C ARG A 370 6.00 7.02 13.64
N ARG A 371 7.30 6.84 13.42
CA ARG A 371 8.03 7.51 12.34
C ARG A 371 7.47 7.15 10.96
N LEU A 372 7.11 5.89 10.73
CA LEU A 372 6.45 5.46 9.49
C LEU A 372 5.10 6.16 9.30
N ALA A 373 4.31 6.31 10.35
CA ALA A 373 3.06 7.06 10.31
C ALA A 373 3.29 8.54 9.95
N GLU A 374 4.30 9.19 10.54
CA GLU A 374 4.68 10.57 10.22
C GLU A 374 5.14 10.72 8.77
N GLU A 375 6.02 9.83 8.30
CA GLU A 375 6.52 9.86 6.93
C GLU A 375 5.43 9.57 5.89
N THR A 376 4.47 8.69 6.20
CA THR A 376 3.33 8.43 5.32
C THR A 376 2.36 9.60 5.26
N MET A 377 2.15 10.31 6.38
CA MET A 377 1.36 11.55 6.43
C MET A 377 2.01 12.69 5.63
N GLY A 378 3.35 12.74 5.60
CA GLY A 378 4.12 13.73 4.84
C GLY A 378 4.21 13.47 3.33
N LEU A 379 3.68 12.36 2.82
CA LEU A 379 3.68 12.09 1.38
C LEU A 379 2.80 13.10 0.64
N MET A 380 3.33 13.67 -0.43
CA MET A 380 2.59 14.59 -1.30
C MET A 380 1.73 13.80 -2.28
N ILE A 381 0.42 14.05 -2.26
CA ILE A 381 -0.56 13.50 -3.21
C ILE A 381 -0.51 14.31 -4.51
N THR A 382 -0.45 15.64 -4.38
CA THR A 382 -0.22 16.59 -5.47
C THR A 382 0.89 17.57 -5.07
N SER A 383 1.17 18.59 -5.88
CA SER A 383 2.12 19.64 -5.50
C SER A 383 1.67 20.46 -4.29
N SER A 384 0.38 20.43 -3.93
CA SER A 384 -0.18 21.29 -2.87
C SER A 384 -0.96 20.55 -1.78
N THR A 385 -1.25 19.25 -1.96
CA THR A 385 -2.00 18.44 -1.00
C THR A 385 -1.15 17.27 -0.52
N SER A 386 -0.96 17.16 0.80
CA SER A 386 -0.33 16.01 1.45
C SER A 386 -1.34 14.95 1.89
N VAL A 387 -0.85 13.76 2.27
CA VAL A 387 -1.69 12.72 2.88
C VAL A 387 -2.29 13.21 4.20
N ALA A 388 -1.54 13.99 4.98
CA ALA A 388 -2.05 14.61 6.20
C ALA A 388 -3.27 15.49 5.91
N ASP A 389 -3.18 16.38 4.92
CA ASP A 389 -4.29 17.26 4.53
C ASP A 389 -5.53 16.45 4.12
N PHE A 390 -5.32 15.41 3.30
CA PHE A 390 -6.40 14.52 2.85
C PHE A 390 -7.09 13.78 4.01
N VAL A 391 -6.31 13.28 4.97
CA VAL A 391 -6.83 12.54 6.13
C VAL A 391 -7.68 13.41 7.04
N THR A 392 -7.41 14.72 7.12
CA THR A 392 -8.20 15.65 7.94
C THR A 392 -9.59 15.96 7.38
N ALA A 393 -9.86 15.61 6.12
CA ALA A 393 -11.11 15.98 5.47
C ALA A 393 -12.35 15.23 6.02
N HIS A 394 -12.21 13.94 6.36
CA HIS A 394 -13.29 13.11 6.89
C HIS A 394 -12.80 12.06 7.89
N ASP A 395 -13.62 11.75 8.89
CA ASP A 395 -13.28 10.78 9.94
C ASP A 395 -13.17 9.33 9.41
N GLU A 396 -13.91 9.00 8.37
CA GLU A 396 -13.79 7.71 7.68
C GLU A 396 -12.45 7.57 6.97
N ILE A 397 -11.89 8.67 6.43
CA ILE A 397 -10.55 8.68 5.82
C ILE A 397 -9.51 8.45 6.90
N ARG A 398 -9.65 9.10 8.06
CA ARG A 398 -8.79 8.86 9.23
C ARG A 398 -8.82 7.40 9.68
N THR A 399 -10.00 6.80 9.71
CA THR A 399 -10.16 5.38 10.08
C THR A 399 -9.51 4.46 9.05
N ALA A 400 -9.65 4.76 7.76
CA ALA A 400 -8.99 4.02 6.69
C ALA A 400 -7.46 4.17 6.74
N MET A 401 -6.94 5.35 7.08
CA MET A 401 -5.50 5.58 7.26
C MET A 401 -4.93 4.76 8.42
N LEU A 402 -5.63 4.71 9.56
CA LEU A 402 -5.24 3.85 10.69
C LEU A 402 -5.20 2.38 10.28
N THR A 403 -6.19 1.94 9.50
CA THR A 403 -6.29 0.59 8.94
C THR A 403 -5.12 0.27 8.02
N PHE A 404 -4.75 1.22 7.14
CA PHE A 404 -3.58 1.12 6.29
C PHE A 404 -2.29 0.96 7.11
N GLN A 405 -2.07 1.84 8.10
CA GLN A 405 -0.87 1.83 8.95
C GLN A 405 -0.71 0.52 9.75
N GLN A 406 -1.81 -0.16 10.11
CA GLN A 406 -1.76 -1.50 10.71
C GLN A 406 -1.18 -2.57 9.77
N GLY A 407 -1.15 -2.32 8.47
CA GLY A 407 -0.52 -3.19 7.47
C GLY A 407 1.01 -3.22 7.53
N ALA A 408 1.63 -2.32 8.29
CA ALA A 408 3.07 -2.28 8.47
C ALA A 408 3.59 -3.49 9.24
N HIS A 409 4.64 -4.13 8.72
CA HIS A 409 5.20 -5.36 9.26
C HIS A 409 6.70 -5.21 9.53
N VAL A 410 7.21 -6.00 10.49
CA VAL A 410 8.65 -6.02 10.81
C VAL A 410 9.39 -6.78 9.71
N VAL A 411 10.48 -6.20 9.21
CA VAL A 411 11.36 -6.86 8.24
C VAL A 411 12.08 -8.01 8.94
N ASN A 412 11.95 -9.23 8.40
CA ASN A 412 12.57 -10.42 8.97
C ASN A 412 14.08 -10.24 9.13
N GLY A 413 14.61 -10.52 10.33
CA GLY A 413 16.03 -10.37 10.64
C GLY A 413 16.52 -8.93 10.85
N SER A 414 15.62 -7.94 10.90
CA SER A 414 15.99 -6.54 11.16
C SER A 414 16.28 -6.22 12.64
N GLN A 415 15.87 -7.09 13.56
CA GLN A 415 16.02 -6.86 15.00
C GLN A 415 17.50 -6.96 15.41
N ARG A 416 18.06 -5.85 15.90
CA ARG A 416 19.46 -5.76 16.34
C ARG A 416 19.54 -5.17 17.72
N LEU A 417 20.41 -5.72 18.57
CA LEU A 417 20.77 -5.09 19.83
C LEU A 417 22.20 -4.59 19.65
N MET A 418 22.38 -3.29 19.82
CA MET A 418 23.68 -2.64 19.75
C MET A 418 24.43 -2.82 21.08
N ASP A 419 25.75 -2.65 21.02
CA ASP A 419 26.64 -2.82 22.19
C ASP A 419 26.37 -1.78 23.29
N ASP A 420 25.74 -0.65 22.93
CA ASP A 420 25.32 0.41 23.84
C ASP A 420 23.99 0.12 24.56
N GLY A 421 23.36 -1.02 24.29
CA GLY A 421 22.05 -1.39 24.84
C GLY A 421 20.85 -0.83 24.07
N THR A 422 21.05 -0.22 22.90
CA THR A 422 19.96 0.22 22.02
C THR A 422 19.47 -0.93 21.14
N ALA A 423 18.16 -1.21 21.18
CA ALA A 423 17.52 -2.11 20.25
C ALA A 423 17.04 -1.35 19.00
N GLU A 424 17.28 -1.92 17.82
CA GLU A 424 16.81 -1.40 16.53
C GLU A 424 15.88 -2.40 15.86
N VAL A 425 14.82 -1.89 15.23
CA VAL A 425 13.85 -2.68 14.45
C VAL A 425 13.47 -1.91 13.20
N THR A 426 13.45 -2.59 12.05
CA THR A 426 12.96 -2.02 10.79
C THR A 426 11.55 -2.48 10.51
N VAL A 427 10.66 -1.53 10.24
CA VAL A 427 9.28 -1.78 9.80
C VAL A 427 9.14 -1.35 8.33
N GLU A 428 8.37 -2.12 7.57
CA GLU A 428 8.07 -1.91 6.16
C GLU A 428 6.56 -1.88 5.90
N ILE A 429 6.12 -1.02 4.97
CA ILE A 429 4.77 -0.99 4.44
C ILE A 429 4.79 -0.70 2.94
N ASP A 430 3.94 -1.38 2.17
CA ASP A 430 3.72 -1.09 0.75
C ASP A 430 2.83 0.15 0.62
N LEU A 431 3.16 1.08 -0.28
CA LEU A 431 2.40 2.34 -0.43
C LEU A 431 1.27 2.28 -1.47
N GLU A 432 1.21 1.24 -2.30
CA GLU A 432 0.14 1.05 -3.28
C GLU A 432 -1.26 1.06 -2.63
N PRO A 433 -1.52 0.35 -1.50
CA PRO A 433 -2.82 0.38 -0.84
C PRO A 433 -3.20 1.75 -0.28
N LEU A 434 -2.24 2.62 0.04
CA LEU A 434 -2.51 3.99 0.46
C LEU A 434 -3.10 4.79 -0.70
N TRP A 435 -2.52 4.64 -1.89
CA TRP A 435 -3.02 5.31 -3.09
C TRP A 435 -4.43 4.83 -3.47
N GLU A 436 -4.69 3.53 -3.42
CA GLU A 436 -6.04 2.96 -3.62
C GLU A 436 -7.04 3.59 -2.64
N THR A 437 -6.66 3.70 -1.36
CA THR A 437 -7.48 4.32 -0.32
C THR A 437 -7.78 5.79 -0.66
N ILE A 438 -6.78 6.55 -1.09
CA ILE A 438 -6.96 7.95 -1.48
C ILE A 438 -7.98 8.08 -2.62
N LEU A 439 -7.84 7.26 -3.69
CA LEU A 439 -8.76 7.30 -4.83
C LEU A 439 -10.19 6.93 -4.44
N ILE A 440 -10.38 5.89 -3.63
CA ILE A 440 -11.70 5.45 -3.15
C ILE A 440 -12.40 6.58 -2.41
N TYR A 441 -11.71 7.20 -1.45
CA TYR A 441 -12.31 8.21 -0.59
C TYR A 441 -12.45 9.57 -1.25
N GLN A 442 -11.56 9.91 -2.19
CA GLN A 442 -11.73 11.06 -3.05
C GLN A 442 -12.98 10.91 -3.91
N ARG A 443 -13.22 9.73 -4.50
CA ARG A 443 -14.44 9.44 -5.29
C ARG A 443 -15.69 9.51 -4.41
N LYS A 444 -15.66 8.87 -3.24
CA LYS A 444 -16.80 8.76 -2.32
C LYS A 444 -17.26 10.11 -1.76
N TYR A 445 -16.31 10.93 -1.31
CA TYR A 445 -16.62 12.20 -0.63
C TYR A 445 -16.36 13.45 -1.48
N ARG A 446 -15.90 13.30 -2.73
CA ARG A 446 -15.52 14.41 -3.62
C ARG A 446 -14.53 15.38 -2.97
N VAL A 447 -13.60 14.85 -2.18
CA VAL A 447 -12.58 15.66 -1.50
C VAL A 447 -11.77 16.41 -2.56
N THR A 448 -11.69 17.73 -2.43
CA THR A 448 -10.93 18.56 -3.37
C THR A 448 -9.45 18.43 -3.05
N ILE A 449 -8.75 17.62 -3.84
CA ILE A 449 -7.30 17.51 -3.84
C ILE A 449 -6.82 18.53 -4.88
N ARG A 450 -6.08 19.55 -4.44
CA ARG A 450 -5.70 20.71 -5.26
C ARG A 450 -4.38 20.52 -5.98
#